data_AF-A0A9X2MR35-F1
#
_entry.id   AF-A0A9X2MR35-F1
#
_cell.length_a   1.000
_cell.length_b   1.000
_cell.length_c   1.000
_cell.angle_alpha   90.00
_cell.angle_beta   90.00
_cell.angle_gamma   90.00
#
_symmetry.space_group_name_H-M   'P 1'
#
loop_
_entity.id
_entity.type
_entity.pdbx_description
1 polymer ?
#
loop_
_entity_poly.entity_id
_entity_poly.type
_entity_poly.pdbx_seq_one_letter_code
_entity_poly.pdbx_strand_id
1 'polypeptide(L)'
;MKFVIFGAGLLGKSYYTLLKDKYNIACFADSDPKKQGSTIHDLTIINPVEIVDKDLQVIITSNFHLDIAQQLYAMGIKEFYIPMKYGVADLTRVDLRKYGEIKEIPNKICIIGHYNAGAVSKALSNNPYDDIEVVLVKDSNRDSEYYYHFLSSSLVVTHSGERCGNKKSIELWHGFTIKTLFFMTKEENDKSLSVSRHETFQKKTAICSMSHLYSVFMGYCLRLEFQKFIITGYPRNDMLFKSDGKKMLEKLIGPINQQKIVFYAPTHRDSFIANNGNSAAFINDMAGFEEQAFNDFLKENQILFLYKKHTVQLSRKMFSDSENIVEITDEMLHANDIDLYEILNGVDCLISDYSSIIIDFLLTDKPIILTPLDLEDYRETRGLMMEPYDAWMPGEIAVEYKQFQQAVFASLYGEDRFVKDRERLRRITHTYADGNSSERVLALARELLGVIG
;
A
#
# COMPACT_ATOMS: atom_id res chain seq x y z
N MET A 1 35.07 -1.68 -15.94
CA MET A 1 33.97 -0.69 -16.02
C MET A 1 33.84 0.01 -14.67
N LYS A 2 33.79 1.34 -14.62
CA LYS A 2 33.64 2.11 -13.37
C LYS A 2 32.18 2.50 -13.18
N PHE A 3 31.69 2.45 -11.95
CA PHE A 3 30.31 2.73 -11.60
C PHE A 3 30.19 3.93 -10.66
N VAL A 4 29.06 4.63 -10.75
CA VAL A 4 28.62 5.67 -9.81
C VAL A 4 27.33 5.23 -9.15
N ILE A 5 27.24 5.40 -7.83
CA ILE A 5 25.99 5.20 -7.09
C ILE A 5 25.21 6.52 -7.08
N PHE A 6 24.07 6.57 -7.75
CA PHE A 6 23.19 7.75 -7.78
C PHE A 6 22.18 7.69 -6.63
N GLY A 7 22.37 8.60 -5.66
CA GLY A 7 21.58 8.73 -4.45
C GLY A 7 22.45 8.58 -3.21
N ALA A 8 22.94 9.68 -2.66
CA ALA A 8 23.84 9.68 -1.50
C ALA A 8 23.10 9.66 -0.14
N GLY A 9 21.90 9.05 -0.11
CA GLY A 9 21.09 8.88 1.10
C GLY A 9 21.46 7.63 1.89
N LEU A 10 20.63 7.27 2.88
CA LEU A 10 20.78 6.02 3.65
C LEU A 10 20.83 4.79 2.75
N LEU A 11 19.95 4.73 1.75
CA LEU A 11 19.91 3.61 0.80
C LEU A 11 21.19 3.47 -0.01
N GLY A 12 21.73 4.57 -0.54
CA GLY A 12 22.99 4.53 -1.27
C GLY A 12 24.16 4.04 -0.41
N LYS A 13 24.22 4.47 0.86
CA LYS A 13 25.22 3.98 1.83
C LYS A 13 25.08 2.48 2.07
N SER A 14 23.86 1.99 2.29
CA SER A 14 23.58 0.56 2.47
C SER A 14 23.96 -0.25 1.23
N TYR A 15 23.58 0.21 0.03
CA TYR A 15 23.89 -0.48 -1.21
C TYR A 15 25.38 -0.46 -1.57
N TYR A 16 26.12 0.60 -1.24
CA TYR A 16 27.57 0.60 -1.40
C TYR A 16 28.21 -0.59 -0.69
N THR A 17 27.82 -0.84 0.56
CA THR A 17 28.31 -2.00 1.32
C THR A 17 28.02 -3.33 0.63
N LEU A 18 26.87 -3.45 -0.05
CA LEU A 18 26.47 -4.66 -0.78
C LEU A 18 27.14 -4.81 -2.15
N LEU A 19 27.53 -3.70 -2.79
CA LEU A 19 27.96 -3.66 -4.19
C LEU A 19 29.47 -3.52 -4.36
N LYS A 20 30.19 -2.92 -3.40
CA LYS A 20 31.62 -2.58 -3.51
C LYS A 20 32.54 -3.75 -3.85
N ASP A 21 32.19 -4.96 -3.43
CA ASP A 21 33.01 -6.15 -3.66
C ASP A 21 32.72 -6.80 -5.03
N LYS A 22 31.58 -6.46 -5.66
CA LYS A 22 31.16 -6.96 -6.97
C LYS A 22 31.40 -5.96 -8.10
N TYR A 23 31.38 -4.66 -7.81
CA TYR A 23 31.45 -3.58 -8.78
C TYR A 23 32.51 -2.55 -8.40
N ASN A 24 33.24 -2.03 -9.38
CA ASN A 24 34.22 -0.97 -9.17
C ASN A 24 33.50 0.39 -9.01
N ILE A 25 33.08 0.71 -7.79
CA ILE A 25 32.39 1.96 -7.44
C ILE A 25 33.42 3.09 -7.30
N ALA A 26 33.36 4.07 -8.18
CA ALA A 26 34.31 5.18 -8.23
C ALA A 26 33.90 6.40 -7.41
N CYS A 27 32.59 6.66 -7.30
CA CYS A 27 32.03 7.82 -6.59
C CYS A 27 30.52 7.64 -6.33
N PHE A 28 29.95 8.60 -5.60
CA PHE A 28 28.51 8.81 -5.51
C PHE A 28 28.08 10.01 -6.36
N ALA A 29 26.84 10.06 -6.79
CA ALA A 29 26.22 11.27 -7.34
C ALA A 29 24.93 11.61 -6.58
N ASP A 30 24.63 12.89 -6.39
CA ASP A 30 23.37 13.32 -5.79
C ASP A 30 22.93 14.68 -6.36
N SER A 31 21.64 14.84 -6.59
CA SER A 31 21.06 16.06 -7.15
C SER A 31 20.93 17.17 -6.10
N ASP A 32 21.09 16.88 -4.81
CA ASP A 32 21.17 17.88 -3.74
C ASP A 32 22.55 18.57 -3.73
N PRO A 33 22.63 19.87 -4.07
CA PRO A 33 23.90 20.60 -4.09
C PRO A 33 24.59 20.64 -2.72
N LYS A 34 23.84 20.51 -1.62
CA LYS A 34 24.40 20.53 -0.26
C LYS A 34 25.25 19.31 0.06
N LYS A 35 25.06 18.20 -0.67
CA LYS A 35 25.85 16.98 -0.50
C LYS A 35 27.07 16.94 -1.40
N GLN A 36 27.03 17.62 -2.54
CA GLN A 36 28.09 17.60 -3.54
C GLN A 36 29.43 18.11 -2.95
N GLY A 37 30.54 17.49 -3.36
CA GLY A 37 31.88 17.78 -2.86
C GLY A 37 32.24 17.14 -1.52
N SER A 38 31.25 16.64 -0.76
CA SER A 38 31.52 15.83 0.45
C SER A 38 31.84 14.37 0.10
N THR A 39 32.15 13.54 1.10
CA THR A 39 32.52 12.14 0.91
C THR A 39 31.64 11.16 1.69
N ILE A 40 31.47 9.96 1.13
CA ILE A 40 30.87 8.79 1.77
C ILE A 40 31.81 7.62 1.55
N HIS A 41 32.27 6.96 2.63
CA HIS A 41 33.26 5.88 2.54
C HIS A 41 34.50 6.26 1.70
N ASP A 42 35.01 7.47 1.91
CA ASP A 42 36.15 8.08 1.17
C ASP A 42 35.91 8.32 -0.32
N LEU A 43 34.67 8.11 -0.80
CA LEU A 43 34.26 8.40 -2.17
C LEU A 43 33.55 9.75 -2.24
N THR A 44 33.97 10.62 -3.16
CA THR A 44 33.36 11.93 -3.39
C THR A 44 31.93 11.81 -3.91
N ILE A 45 31.06 12.71 -3.47
CA ILE A 45 29.74 12.94 -4.07
C ILE A 45 29.88 13.98 -5.18
N ILE A 46 29.75 13.56 -6.43
CA ILE A 46 29.87 14.43 -7.61
C ILE A 46 28.53 15.04 -8.00
N ASN A 47 28.59 16.12 -8.77
CA ASN A 47 27.41 16.62 -9.47
C ASN A 47 27.01 15.62 -10.57
N PRO A 48 25.71 15.31 -10.76
CA PRO A 48 25.26 14.40 -11.80
C PRO A 48 25.79 14.71 -13.21
N VAL A 49 25.98 15.99 -13.58
CA VAL A 49 26.51 16.39 -14.90
C VAL A 49 27.90 15.79 -15.16
N GLU A 50 28.72 15.62 -14.13
CA GLU A 50 30.07 15.07 -14.23
C GLU A 50 30.09 13.56 -14.58
N ILE A 51 28.94 12.87 -14.52
CA ILE A 51 28.85 11.44 -14.85
C ILE A 51 29.26 11.20 -16.31
N VAL A 52 28.81 12.07 -17.22
CA VAL A 52 29.10 11.98 -18.66
C VAL A 52 30.59 12.20 -18.92
N ASP A 53 31.17 13.23 -18.31
CA ASP A 53 32.58 13.60 -18.48
C ASP A 53 33.53 12.52 -17.96
N LYS A 54 33.10 11.75 -16.95
CA LYS A 54 33.89 10.70 -16.30
C LYS A 54 33.65 9.29 -16.87
N ASP A 55 32.79 9.15 -17.89
CA ASP A 55 32.43 7.86 -18.52
C ASP A 55 32.01 6.79 -17.48
N LEU A 56 31.11 7.17 -16.57
CA LEU A 56 30.66 6.32 -15.47
C LEU A 56 29.32 5.66 -15.76
N GLN A 57 29.22 4.39 -15.35
CA GLN A 57 27.98 3.62 -15.44
C GLN A 57 27.14 3.83 -14.17
N VAL A 58 25.84 4.05 -14.32
CA VAL A 58 25.01 4.53 -13.22
C VAL A 58 24.26 3.38 -12.54
N ILE A 59 24.36 3.30 -11.21
CA ILE A 59 23.50 2.45 -10.37
C ILE A 59 22.60 3.36 -9.54
N ILE A 60 21.29 3.32 -9.75
CA ILE A 60 20.32 4.11 -8.98
C ILE A 60 19.96 3.37 -7.69
N THR A 61 20.21 3.99 -6.53
CA THR A 61 19.95 3.39 -5.20
C THR A 61 19.16 4.35 -4.31
N SER A 62 18.06 4.86 -4.86
CA SER A 62 17.22 5.89 -4.22
C SER A 62 15.74 5.59 -4.37
N ASN A 63 14.94 6.00 -3.39
CA ASN A 63 13.47 6.04 -3.49
C ASN A 63 12.99 7.10 -4.50
N PHE A 64 13.87 7.96 -5.01
CA PHE A 64 13.59 8.95 -6.06
C PHE A 64 14.04 8.47 -7.44
N HIS A 65 13.99 7.15 -7.68
CA HIS A 65 14.52 6.54 -8.90
C HIS A 65 13.82 7.04 -10.19
N LEU A 66 12.55 7.42 -10.13
CA LEU A 66 11.83 8.00 -11.27
C LEU A 66 12.35 9.40 -11.63
N ASP A 67 12.50 10.28 -10.64
CA ASP A 67 13.12 11.61 -10.82
C ASP A 67 14.54 11.47 -11.38
N ILE A 68 15.34 10.54 -10.84
CA ILE A 68 16.71 10.29 -11.31
C ILE A 68 16.71 9.74 -12.74
N ALA A 69 15.85 8.78 -13.08
CA ALA A 69 15.76 8.25 -14.43
C ALA A 69 15.40 9.33 -15.46
N GLN A 70 14.48 10.25 -15.11
CA GLN A 70 14.15 11.40 -15.93
C GLN A 70 15.36 12.34 -16.12
N GLN A 71 16.11 12.60 -15.04
CA GLN A 71 17.33 13.42 -15.09
C GLN A 71 18.41 12.79 -15.97
N LEU A 72 18.68 11.48 -15.79
CA LEU A 72 19.65 10.75 -16.59
C LEU A 72 19.27 10.77 -18.08
N TYR A 73 17.99 10.54 -18.40
CA TYR A 73 17.52 10.59 -19.78
C TYR A 73 17.73 11.96 -20.41
N ALA A 74 17.44 13.05 -19.67
CA ALA A 74 17.67 14.43 -20.13
C ALA A 74 19.16 14.75 -20.35
N MET A 75 20.06 14.08 -19.62
CA MET A 75 21.51 14.18 -19.80
C MET A 75 22.04 13.29 -20.93
N GLY A 76 21.18 12.57 -21.65
CA GLY A 76 21.57 11.62 -22.71
C GLY A 76 22.03 10.26 -22.20
N ILE A 77 21.97 10.00 -20.89
CA ILE A 77 22.29 8.71 -20.28
C ILE A 77 21.05 7.80 -20.39
N LYS A 78 21.06 6.91 -21.38
CA LYS A 78 19.96 5.99 -21.69
C LYS A 78 20.14 4.58 -21.13
N GLU A 79 21.24 4.34 -20.42
CA GLU A 79 21.54 3.07 -19.79
C GLU A 79 21.91 3.27 -18.32
N PHE A 80 21.29 2.50 -17.44
CA PHE A 80 21.59 2.48 -16.02
C PHE A 80 21.18 1.14 -15.39
N TYR A 81 21.52 0.97 -14.13
CA TYR A 81 21.24 -0.22 -13.34
C TYR A 81 20.43 0.13 -12.10
N ILE A 82 19.57 -0.77 -11.65
CA ILE A 82 18.80 -0.62 -10.42
C ILE A 82 18.77 -1.95 -9.66
N PRO A 83 18.86 -1.96 -8.32
CA PRO A 83 18.70 -3.19 -7.55
C PRO A 83 17.36 -3.88 -7.81
N MET A 84 17.38 -5.19 -8.03
CA MET A 84 16.18 -6.00 -8.29
C MET A 84 15.18 -5.94 -7.13
N LYS A 85 15.69 -5.98 -5.90
CA LYS A 85 14.92 -5.93 -4.66
C LYS A 85 15.72 -5.20 -3.58
N TYR A 86 15.01 -4.71 -2.57
CA TYR A 86 15.64 -4.13 -1.39
C TYR A 86 16.61 -5.12 -0.74
N GLY A 87 17.84 -4.68 -0.45
CA GLY A 87 18.85 -5.50 0.24
C GLY A 87 19.52 -6.58 -0.60
N VAL A 88 19.22 -6.69 -1.90
CA VAL A 88 19.85 -7.66 -2.81
C VAL A 88 20.84 -6.94 -3.75
N ALA A 89 22.02 -7.53 -3.94
CA ALA A 89 23.10 -6.94 -4.76
C ALA A 89 22.91 -7.17 -6.28
N ASP A 90 21.92 -7.94 -6.69
CA ASP A 90 21.60 -8.21 -8.08
C ASP A 90 20.93 -6.99 -8.72
N LEU A 91 21.40 -6.62 -9.91
CA LEU A 91 21.00 -5.41 -10.61
C LEU A 91 20.22 -5.76 -11.88
N THR A 92 19.10 -5.08 -12.07
CA THR A 92 18.39 -5.02 -13.35
C THR A 92 19.05 -3.97 -14.22
N ARG A 93 19.44 -4.36 -15.44
CA ARG A 93 19.89 -3.41 -16.47
C ARG A 93 18.68 -2.78 -17.15
N VAL A 94 18.69 -1.45 -17.21
CA VAL A 94 17.73 -0.65 -17.95
C VAL A 94 18.42 -0.08 -19.17
N ASP A 95 18.00 -0.48 -20.37
CA ASP A 95 18.52 0.02 -21.64
C ASP A 95 17.38 0.66 -22.44
N LEU A 96 17.31 1.99 -22.39
CA LEU A 96 16.30 2.78 -23.06
C LEU A 96 16.64 3.06 -24.54
N ARG A 97 17.87 2.73 -25.00
CA ARG A 97 18.28 2.94 -26.39
C ARG A 97 17.43 2.11 -27.36
N LYS A 98 16.94 0.95 -26.91
CA LYS A 98 16.07 0.06 -27.70
C LYS A 98 14.72 0.70 -28.09
N TYR A 99 14.32 1.78 -27.44
CA TYR A 99 13.10 2.54 -27.75
C TYR A 99 13.36 3.82 -28.55
N GLY A 100 14.62 4.09 -28.95
CA GLY A 100 14.98 5.29 -29.70
C GLY A 100 14.91 6.59 -28.90
N GLU A 101 14.33 7.63 -29.51
CA GLU A 101 14.00 8.90 -28.84
C GLU A 101 12.63 8.77 -28.18
N ILE A 102 12.59 8.88 -26.85
CA ILE A 102 11.39 8.76 -26.04
C ILE A 102 10.81 10.16 -25.90
N LYS A 103 9.68 10.38 -26.54
CA LYS A 103 8.86 11.60 -26.38
C LYS A 103 7.66 11.27 -25.52
N GLU A 104 7.14 12.30 -24.85
CA GLU A 104 5.86 12.19 -24.18
C GLU A 104 4.75 11.94 -25.22
N ILE A 105 3.91 10.96 -24.94
CA ILE A 105 2.76 10.57 -25.76
C ILE A 105 1.52 11.23 -25.12
N PRO A 106 0.81 12.10 -25.86
CA PRO A 106 -0.43 12.70 -25.38
C PRO A 106 -1.43 11.63 -24.95
N ASN A 107 -2.21 11.93 -23.91
CA ASN A 107 -3.28 11.07 -23.40
C ASN A 107 -2.86 9.69 -22.90
N LYS A 108 -1.56 9.41 -22.82
CA LYS A 108 -1.03 8.18 -22.22
C LYS A 108 -0.88 8.33 -20.72
N ILE A 109 -1.46 7.40 -19.97
CA ILE A 109 -1.43 7.30 -18.52
C ILE A 109 -0.59 6.07 -18.13
N CYS A 110 0.40 6.27 -17.27
CA CYS A 110 1.17 5.18 -16.67
C CYS A 110 0.70 4.97 -15.23
N ILE A 111 0.21 3.77 -14.91
CA ILE A 111 -0.15 3.36 -13.56
C ILE A 111 1.03 2.59 -12.98
N ILE A 112 1.54 3.04 -11.84
CA ILE A 112 2.60 2.34 -11.10
C ILE A 112 1.93 1.53 -9.99
N GLY A 113 1.85 0.22 -10.20
CA GLY A 113 1.27 -0.74 -9.24
C GLY A 113 2.32 -1.37 -8.33
N HIS A 114 1.99 -1.53 -7.04
CA HIS A 114 2.75 -2.35 -6.08
C HIS A 114 2.04 -3.69 -5.93
N TYR A 115 2.78 -4.68 -5.42
CA TYR A 115 2.29 -6.05 -5.23
C TYR A 115 0.97 -6.15 -4.45
N ASN A 116 0.70 -5.23 -3.53
CA ASN A 116 -0.51 -5.23 -2.69
C ASN A 116 -1.61 -4.28 -3.21
N ALA A 117 -1.52 -3.86 -4.48
CA ALA A 117 -2.50 -2.99 -5.15
C ALA A 117 -3.00 -3.62 -6.46
N GLY A 118 -3.06 -4.96 -6.52
CA GLY A 118 -3.59 -5.70 -7.66
C GLY A 118 -5.02 -5.28 -8.01
N ALA A 119 -5.85 -5.03 -6.99
CA ALA A 119 -7.21 -4.55 -7.18
C ALA A 119 -7.28 -3.16 -7.83
N VAL A 120 -6.37 -2.23 -7.48
CA VAL A 120 -6.29 -0.91 -8.13
C VAL A 120 -5.92 -1.07 -9.60
N SER A 121 -4.92 -1.90 -9.85
CA SER A 121 -4.38 -2.14 -11.18
C SER A 121 -5.42 -2.81 -12.10
N LYS A 122 -6.15 -3.80 -11.58
CA LYS A 122 -7.22 -4.53 -12.28
C LYS A 122 -8.48 -3.68 -12.48
N ALA A 123 -8.79 -2.81 -11.53
CA ALA A 123 -9.92 -1.89 -11.66
C ALA A 123 -9.65 -0.84 -12.74
N LEU A 124 -8.44 -0.27 -12.78
CA LEU A 124 -8.07 0.77 -13.74
C LEU A 124 -7.70 0.22 -15.13
N SER A 125 -7.33 -1.07 -15.26
CA SER A 125 -7.06 -1.68 -16.57
C SER A 125 -8.31 -1.83 -17.44
N ASN A 126 -9.50 -1.86 -16.83
CA ASN A 126 -10.77 -1.86 -17.55
C ASN A 126 -11.15 -0.43 -17.95
N ASN A 127 -10.29 0.23 -18.73
CA ASN A 127 -10.50 1.59 -19.22
C ASN A 127 -11.71 1.63 -20.17
N PRO A 128 -12.78 2.38 -19.84
CA PRO A 128 -13.96 2.49 -20.70
C PRO A 128 -13.84 3.60 -21.76
N TYR A 129 -12.71 4.31 -21.81
CA TYR A 129 -12.53 5.50 -22.65
C TYR A 129 -11.52 5.26 -23.77
N ASP A 130 -11.95 5.45 -25.02
CA ASP A 130 -11.10 5.25 -26.22
C ASP A 130 -10.09 6.40 -26.47
N ASP A 131 -10.24 7.53 -25.77
CA ASP A 131 -9.44 8.75 -25.98
C ASP A 131 -8.19 8.83 -25.10
N ILE A 132 -7.98 7.85 -24.22
CA ILE A 132 -6.80 7.71 -23.36
C ILE A 132 -6.19 6.31 -23.48
N GLU A 133 -4.86 6.24 -23.46
CA GLU A 133 -4.11 4.99 -23.36
C GLU A 133 -3.75 4.76 -21.89
N VAL A 134 -4.14 3.63 -21.31
CA VAL A 134 -3.78 3.27 -19.93
C VAL A 134 -2.81 2.10 -19.96
N VAL A 135 -1.61 2.28 -19.39
CA VAL A 135 -0.62 1.22 -19.25
C VAL A 135 -0.28 1.02 -17.78
N LEU A 136 -0.23 -0.24 -17.36
CA LEU A 136 0.20 -0.65 -16.03
C LEU A 136 1.65 -1.12 -16.06
N VAL A 137 2.46 -0.61 -15.15
CA VAL A 137 3.78 -1.14 -14.85
C VAL A 137 3.85 -1.53 -13.37
N LYS A 138 4.58 -2.61 -13.06
CA LYS A 138 4.73 -3.09 -11.68
C LYS A 138 6.04 -2.58 -11.13
N ASP A 139 6.02 -1.87 -10.00
CA ASP A 139 7.23 -1.33 -9.34
C ASP A 139 8.22 -2.42 -8.94
N SER A 140 7.74 -3.65 -8.88
CA SER A 140 8.56 -4.79 -8.59
C SER A 140 9.40 -5.33 -9.74
N ASN A 141 9.11 -4.88 -10.95
CA ASN A 141 9.86 -5.19 -12.15
C ASN A 141 10.29 -3.88 -12.81
N ARG A 142 11.31 -3.23 -12.23
CA ARG A 142 11.86 -1.95 -12.70
C ARG A 142 12.81 -2.14 -13.89
N ASP A 143 12.31 -2.71 -14.96
CA ASP A 143 13.06 -2.98 -16.19
C ASP A 143 12.98 -1.83 -17.20
N SER A 144 13.44 -2.07 -18.43
CA SER A 144 13.43 -1.04 -19.46
C SER A 144 12.01 -0.64 -19.91
N GLU A 145 11.04 -1.56 -19.86
CA GLU A 145 9.65 -1.28 -20.20
C GLU A 145 9.01 -0.38 -19.14
N TYR A 146 9.23 -0.69 -17.85
CA TYR A 146 8.79 0.15 -16.72
C TYR A 146 9.18 1.63 -16.93
N TYR A 147 10.47 1.89 -17.18
CA TYR A 147 10.96 3.25 -17.36
C TYR A 147 10.54 3.88 -18.69
N TYR A 148 10.38 3.10 -19.76
CA TYR A 148 9.84 3.60 -21.02
C TYR A 148 8.41 4.12 -20.87
N HIS A 149 7.53 3.35 -20.22
CA HIS A 149 6.13 3.77 -20.01
C HIS A 149 6.04 4.97 -19.07
N PHE A 150 6.85 5.03 -18.02
CA PHE A 150 6.94 6.22 -17.16
C PHE A 150 7.41 7.47 -17.93
N LEU A 151 8.49 7.38 -18.72
CA LEU A 151 9.04 8.52 -19.43
C LEU A 151 8.12 9.01 -20.56
N SER A 152 7.47 8.06 -21.25
CA SER A 152 6.58 8.35 -22.38
C SER A 152 5.16 8.76 -21.98
N SER A 153 4.72 8.57 -20.73
CA SER A 153 3.34 8.94 -20.34
C SER A 153 3.21 10.44 -20.04
N SER A 154 2.03 11.00 -20.32
CA SER A 154 1.68 12.40 -20.00
C SER A 154 1.15 12.59 -18.57
N LEU A 155 0.64 11.51 -17.96
CA LEU A 155 0.20 11.47 -16.57
C LEU A 155 0.64 10.15 -15.92
N VAL A 156 0.90 10.20 -14.61
CA VAL A 156 1.25 9.04 -13.80
C VAL A 156 0.26 8.86 -12.65
N VAL A 157 -0.26 7.66 -12.45
CA VAL A 157 -1.09 7.30 -11.29
C VAL A 157 -0.27 6.47 -10.33
N THR A 158 -0.24 6.88 -9.06
CA THR A 158 0.52 6.25 -7.97
C THR A 158 -0.37 5.97 -6.77
N HIS A 159 0.11 5.19 -5.80
CA HIS A 159 -0.70 4.82 -4.61
C HIS A 159 0.11 4.75 -3.30
N SER A 160 1.42 4.94 -3.36
CA SER A 160 2.32 4.88 -2.19
C SER A 160 3.15 6.15 -2.02
N GLY A 161 2.78 7.24 -2.70
CA GLY A 161 3.49 8.52 -2.64
C GLY A 161 4.85 8.50 -3.35
N GLU A 162 4.96 7.80 -4.47
CA GLU A 162 6.12 7.83 -5.34
C GLU A 162 6.31 9.23 -5.93
N ARG A 163 7.55 9.70 -6.06
CA ARG A 163 7.81 10.97 -6.75
C ARG A 163 7.83 10.74 -8.26
N CYS A 164 7.12 11.58 -9.00
CA CYS A 164 6.95 11.45 -10.45
C CYS A 164 7.73 12.53 -11.22
N GLY A 165 8.81 13.08 -10.64
CA GLY A 165 9.54 14.21 -11.22
C GLY A 165 8.62 15.41 -11.50
N ASN A 166 8.66 15.90 -12.73
CA ASN A 166 7.83 17.00 -13.22
C ASN A 166 6.51 16.56 -13.90
N LYS A 167 6.19 15.25 -13.92
CA LYS A 167 4.99 14.73 -14.58
C LYS A 167 3.73 15.10 -13.80
N LYS A 168 2.62 15.33 -14.51
CA LYS A 168 1.29 15.36 -13.89
C LYS A 168 1.04 14.03 -13.19
N SER A 169 0.49 14.07 -11.98
CA SER A 169 0.27 12.84 -11.23
C SER A 169 -0.96 12.85 -10.32
N ILE A 170 -1.63 11.70 -10.27
CA ILE A 170 -2.74 11.39 -9.38
C ILE A 170 -2.24 10.40 -8.32
N GLU A 171 -2.51 10.68 -7.06
CA GLU A 171 -2.16 9.80 -5.94
C GLU A 171 -3.41 9.17 -5.33
N LEU A 172 -3.46 7.84 -5.29
CA LEU A 172 -4.60 7.08 -4.80
C LEU A 172 -4.53 6.77 -3.31
N TRP A 173 -3.33 6.81 -2.70
CA TRP A 173 -3.10 6.33 -1.34
C TRP A 173 -3.57 4.87 -1.13
N HIS A 174 -3.61 4.40 0.12
CA HIS A 174 -3.83 2.99 0.46
C HIS A 174 -4.75 2.77 1.67
N GLY A 175 -5.64 3.72 1.96
CA GLY A 175 -6.76 3.50 2.89
C GLY A 175 -7.10 4.67 3.80
N PHE A 176 -8.21 4.52 4.51
CA PHE A 176 -8.70 5.50 5.48
C PHE A 176 -7.77 5.62 6.70
N THR A 177 -7.58 6.84 7.21
CA THR A 177 -6.68 7.12 8.33
C THR A 177 -7.35 6.90 9.68
N ILE A 178 -7.23 5.69 10.24
CA ILE A 178 -7.62 5.39 11.63
C ILE A 178 -6.51 5.81 12.60
N LYS A 179 -5.27 5.45 12.26
CA LYS A 179 -4.05 5.76 13.02
C LYS A 179 -3.49 7.11 12.65
N THR A 180 -2.77 7.74 13.59
CA THR A 180 -2.05 8.98 13.26
C THR A 180 -0.94 8.73 12.24
N LEU A 181 -0.68 9.75 11.40
CA LEU A 181 0.31 9.71 10.34
C LEU A 181 1.09 11.04 10.27
N PHE A 182 2.39 10.93 10.00
CA PHE A 182 3.28 12.05 9.72
C PHE A 182 3.18 13.17 10.75
N PHE A 183 2.70 14.37 10.39
CA PHE A 183 2.64 15.49 11.33
C PHE A 183 1.71 15.27 12.53
N MET A 184 0.91 14.20 12.52
CA MET A 184 0.06 13.81 13.65
C MET A 184 0.67 12.71 14.52
N THR A 185 1.83 12.13 14.17
CA THR A 185 2.49 11.11 15.00
C THR A 185 3.11 11.75 16.23
N LYS A 186 3.16 11.00 17.34
CA LYS A 186 3.66 11.49 18.64
C LYS A 186 5.19 11.54 18.73
N GLU A 187 5.91 10.75 17.92
CA GLU A 187 7.36 10.66 17.99
C GLU A 187 8.08 11.80 17.23
N GLU A 188 9.08 12.41 17.87
CA GLU A 188 9.88 13.47 17.23
C GLU A 188 10.73 13.00 16.05
N ASN A 189 11.06 11.69 16.00
CA ASN A 189 11.92 11.09 14.97
C ASN A 189 11.27 11.08 13.57
N ASP A 190 9.96 11.39 13.47
CA ASP A 190 9.21 11.39 12.21
C ASP A 190 9.16 12.78 11.52
N LYS A 191 9.76 13.83 12.11
CA LYS A 191 9.69 15.19 11.52
C LYS A 191 10.28 15.27 10.12
N SER A 192 11.43 14.63 9.88
CA SER A 192 12.10 14.65 8.57
C SER A 192 11.32 13.87 7.50
N LEU A 193 10.75 12.72 7.87
CA LEU A 193 9.91 11.92 7.00
C LEU A 193 8.59 12.66 6.70
N SER A 194 7.98 13.30 7.70
CA SER A 194 6.78 14.14 7.53
C SER A 194 7.01 15.29 6.56
N VAL A 195 8.13 16.01 6.67
CA VAL A 195 8.51 17.06 5.72
C VAL A 195 8.71 16.50 4.32
N SER A 196 9.46 15.41 4.18
CA SER A 196 9.70 14.74 2.89
C SER A 196 8.39 14.28 2.23
N ARG A 197 7.46 13.74 3.03
CA ARG A 197 6.13 13.32 2.55
C ARG A 197 5.27 14.52 2.18
N HIS A 198 5.26 15.59 2.96
CA HIS A 198 4.61 16.83 2.55
C HIS A 198 5.13 17.35 1.21
N GLU A 199 6.46 17.48 1.04
CA GLU A 199 7.05 17.93 -0.22
C GLU A 199 6.67 17.03 -1.40
N THR A 200 6.61 15.72 -1.17
CA THR A 200 6.23 14.74 -2.19
C THR A 200 4.76 14.89 -2.60
N PHE A 201 3.85 14.95 -1.63
CA PHE A 201 2.42 15.04 -1.90
C PHE A 201 1.99 16.44 -2.34
N GLN A 202 2.70 17.49 -1.93
CA GLN A 202 2.48 18.86 -2.40
C GLN A 202 2.72 18.99 -3.91
N LYS A 203 3.60 18.17 -4.48
CA LYS A 203 3.88 18.14 -5.93
C LYS A 203 2.86 17.32 -6.74
N LYS A 204 1.98 16.54 -6.08
CA LYS A 204 0.92 15.80 -6.77
C LYS A 204 -0.08 16.76 -7.37
N THR A 205 -0.54 16.45 -8.58
CA THR A 205 -1.57 17.23 -9.28
C THR A 205 -2.92 17.07 -8.59
N ALA A 206 -3.28 15.83 -8.25
CA ALA A 206 -4.47 15.52 -7.46
C ALA A 206 -4.20 14.34 -6.52
N ILE A 207 -4.95 14.30 -5.42
CA ILE A 207 -4.95 13.19 -4.46
C ILE A 207 -6.39 12.69 -4.37
N CYS A 208 -6.61 11.42 -4.69
CA CYS A 208 -7.92 10.81 -4.60
C CYS A 208 -8.35 10.67 -3.14
N SER A 209 -9.65 10.77 -2.94
CA SER A 209 -10.28 10.78 -1.64
C SER A 209 -11.54 9.92 -1.62
N MET A 210 -11.81 9.31 -0.48
CA MET A 210 -13.01 8.52 -0.24
C MET A 210 -14.19 9.38 0.22
N SER A 211 -13.92 10.49 0.92
CA SER A 211 -14.92 11.36 1.52
C SER A 211 -14.35 12.72 1.95
N HIS A 212 -15.24 13.64 2.29
CA HIS A 212 -14.84 14.92 2.88
C HIS A 212 -14.04 14.72 4.18
N LEU A 213 -14.48 13.82 5.06
CA LEU A 213 -13.79 13.52 6.32
C LEU A 213 -12.36 13.02 6.09
N TYR A 214 -12.18 12.09 5.15
CA TYR A 214 -10.86 11.59 4.78
C TYR A 214 -9.94 12.73 4.30
N SER A 215 -10.49 13.62 3.46
CA SER A 215 -9.75 14.77 2.91
C SER A 215 -9.25 15.71 4.02
N VAL A 216 -10.09 15.95 5.04
CA VAL A 216 -9.70 16.73 6.23
C VAL A 216 -8.56 16.03 6.97
N PHE A 217 -8.71 14.75 7.31
CA PHE A 217 -7.69 14.01 8.05
C PHE A 217 -6.35 13.95 7.34
N MET A 218 -6.34 13.58 6.05
CA MET A 218 -5.11 13.55 5.27
C MET A 218 -4.50 14.93 5.05
N GLY A 219 -5.34 15.96 4.90
CA GLY A 219 -4.91 17.36 4.84
C GLY A 219 -4.11 17.75 6.08
N TYR A 220 -4.56 17.36 7.28
CA TYR A 220 -3.80 17.57 8.52
C TYR A 220 -2.53 16.71 8.60
N CYS A 221 -2.64 15.40 8.32
CA CYS A 221 -1.50 14.47 8.36
C CYS A 221 -0.34 14.94 7.46
N LEU A 222 -0.63 15.46 6.27
CA LEU A 222 0.38 15.86 5.29
C LEU A 222 0.57 17.39 5.19
N ARG A 223 -0.18 18.20 5.95
CA ARG A 223 -0.25 19.67 5.84
C ARG A 223 -0.50 20.14 4.41
N LEU A 224 -1.54 19.61 3.78
CA LEU A 224 -1.91 19.93 2.41
C LEU A 224 -3.19 20.75 2.36
N GLU A 225 -3.31 21.56 1.33
CA GLU A 225 -4.53 22.32 1.04
C GLU A 225 -5.66 21.37 0.62
N PHE A 226 -6.87 21.66 1.10
CA PHE A 226 -8.06 20.84 0.86
C PHE A 226 -8.36 20.64 -0.63
N GLN A 227 -8.08 21.64 -1.46
CA GLN A 227 -8.30 21.63 -2.92
C GLN A 227 -7.50 20.58 -3.68
N LYS A 228 -6.44 20.01 -3.08
CA LYS A 228 -5.70 18.88 -3.69
C LYS A 228 -6.49 17.57 -3.66
N PHE A 229 -7.48 17.44 -2.78
CA PHE A 229 -8.23 16.21 -2.57
C PHE A 229 -9.46 16.18 -3.46
N ILE A 230 -9.55 15.16 -4.33
CA ILE A 230 -10.67 14.96 -5.24
C ILE A 230 -11.40 13.68 -4.83
N ILE A 231 -12.70 13.81 -4.54
CA ILE A 231 -13.50 12.67 -4.08
C ILE A 231 -13.86 11.79 -5.28
N THR A 232 -13.21 10.64 -5.37
CA THR A 232 -13.42 9.63 -6.42
C THR A 232 -13.91 8.30 -5.86
N GLY A 233 -13.75 8.06 -4.55
CA GLY A 233 -13.68 6.70 -4.02
C GLY A 233 -12.34 6.04 -4.40
N TYR A 234 -12.11 4.80 -3.95
CA TYR A 234 -10.87 4.06 -4.23
C TYR A 234 -11.09 2.90 -5.20
N PRO A 235 -10.33 2.82 -6.31
CA PRO A 235 -10.48 1.76 -7.31
C PRO A 235 -10.42 0.34 -6.73
N ARG A 236 -9.62 0.10 -5.67
CA ARG A 236 -9.57 -1.23 -5.04
C ARG A 236 -10.92 -1.69 -4.48
N ASN A 237 -11.75 -0.74 -4.04
CA ASN A 237 -13.06 -1.03 -3.45
C ASN A 237 -14.08 -1.42 -4.52
N ASP A 238 -13.82 -1.16 -5.81
CA ASP A 238 -14.69 -1.62 -6.90
C ASP A 238 -14.77 -3.15 -6.93
N MET A 239 -13.71 -3.85 -6.51
CA MET A 239 -13.70 -5.31 -6.43
C MET A 239 -14.72 -5.85 -5.44
N LEU A 240 -15.05 -5.13 -4.36
CA LEU A 240 -16.09 -5.55 -3.41
C LEU A 240 -17.47 -5.69 -4.07
N PHE A 241 -17.70 -5.00 -5.19
CA PHE A 241 -18.94 -5.04 -5.96
C PHE A 241 -18.86 -5.94 -7.19
N LYS A 242 -17.67 -6.05 -7.79
CA LYS A 242 -17.47 -6.65 -9.12
C LYS A 242 -16.90 -8.07 -9.08
N SER A 243 -16.26 -8.48 -7.99
CA SER A 243 -15.72 -9.84 -7.86
C SER A 243 -16.75 -10.83 -7.34
N ASP A 244 -16.55 -12.11 -7.64
CA ASP A 244 -17.20 -13.21 -6.93
C ASP A 244 -16.22 -13.75 -5.89
N GLY A 245 -16.24 -13.17 -4.69
CA GLY A 245 -15.24 -13.49 -3.67
C GLY A 245 -15.31 -14.91 -3.15
N LYS A 246 -16.49 -15.54 -3.14
CA LYS A 246 -16.60 -16.95 -2.77
C LYS A 246 -15.87 -17.83 -3.79
N LYS A 247 -16.08 -17.58 -5.09
CA LYS A 247 -15.37 -18.30 -6.15
C LYS A 247 -13.86 -18.03 -6.12
N MET A 248 -13.44 -16.81 -5.80
CA MET A 248 -12.01 -16.50 -5.66
C MET A 248 -11.39 -17.23 -4.47
N LEU A 249 -12.10 -17.32 -3.33
CA LEU A 249 -11.69 -18.13 -2.20
C LEU A 249 -11.60 -19.61 -2.58
N GLU A 250 -12.61 -20.16 -3.26
CA GLU A 250 -12.60 -21.57 -3.70
C GLU A 250 -11.42 -21.90 -4.62
N LYS A 251 -10.98 -20.93 -5.45
CA LYS A 251 -9.76 -21.07 -6.26
C LYS A 251 -8.49 -21.13 -5.41
N LEU A 252 -8.44 -20.44 -4.28
CA LEU A 252 -7.27 -20.38 -3.40
C LEU A 252 -7.14 -21.61 -2.50
N ILE A 253 -8.25 -22.06 -1.91
CA ILE A 253 -8.24 -23.03 -0.81
C ILE A 253 -9.08 -24.29 -1.06
N GLY A 254 -9.70 -24.40 -2.24
CA GLY A 254 -10.58 -25.50 -2.59
C GLY A 254 -12.05 -25.26 -2.20
N PRO A 255 -12.95 -26.24 -2.44
CA PRO A 255 -14.39 -26.08 -2.28
C PRO A 255 -14.81 -25.68 -0.86
N ILE A 256 -15.70 -24.68 -0.75
CA ILE A 256 -16.23 -24.20 0.53
C ILE A 256 -17.67 -24.69 0.69
N ASN A 257 -17.82 -25.83 1.36
CA ASN A 257 -19.07 -26.58 1.46
C ASN A 257 -19.96 -26.03 2.59
N GLN A 258 -20.92 -25.16 2.25
CA GLN A 258 -21.93 -24.61 3.16
C GLN A 258 -21.40 -23.90 4.42
N GLN A 259 -20.08 -23.74 4.56
CA GLN A 259 -19.47 -23.06 5.71
C GLN A 259 -19.69 -21.55 5.65
N LYS A 260 -19.82 -20.95 6.83
CA LYS A 260 -19.70 -19.51 7.04
C LYS A 260 -18.23 -19.11 7.09
N ILE A 261 -17.87 -18.02 6.43
CA ILE A 261 -16.48 -17.59 6.29
C ILE A 261 -16.21 -16.41 7.20
N VAL A 262 -15.28 -16.58 8.14
CA VAL A 262 -14.78 -15.51 9.01
C VAL A 262 -13.37 -15.15 8.58
N PHE A 263 -13.08 -13.88 8.35
CA PHE A 263 -11.75 -13.42 7.95
C PHE A 263 -11.10 -12.56 9.02
N TYR A 264 -9.95 -12.98 9.53
CA TYR A 264 -9.16 -12.26 10.51
C TYR A 264 -7.99 -11.52 9.86
N ALA A 265 -8.02 -10.19 9.96
CA ALA A 265 -7.01 -9.29 9.42
C ALA A 265 -6.49 -8.34 10.52
N PRO A 266 -5.58 -8.81 11.39
CA PRO A 266 -5.00 -7.95 12.42
C PRO A 266 -4.08 -6.89 11.83
N THR A 267 -4.01 -5.72 12.47
CA THR A 267 -3.11 -4.66 12.06
C THR A 267 -1.66 -5.05 12.38
N HIS A 268 -0.74 -4.62 11.52
CA HIS A 268 0.68 -4.61 11.86
C HIS A 268 0.92 -3.87 13.17
N ARG A 269 1.67 -4.48 14.08
CA ARG A 269 2.28 -3.76 15.19
C ARG A 269 3.69 -3.41 14.77
N ASP A 270 3.91 -2.13 14.56
CA ASP A 270 5.26 -1.62 14.37
C ASP A 270 6.15 -2.04 15.55
N SER A 271 7.46 -2.06 15.30
CA SER A 271 8.48 -2.15 16.35
C SER A 271 8.34 -1.09 17.46
N PHE A 272 7.41 -0.13 17.33
CA PHE A 272 7.01 0.82 18.38
C PHE A 272 6.50 0.12 19.64
N ILE A 273 5.75 -0.99 19.53
CA ILE A 273 5.29 -1.75 20.70
C ILE A 273 6.46 -2.57 21.30
N ALA A 274 7.31 -3.14 20.44
CA ALA A 274 8.47 -3.94 20.86
C ALA A 274 9.55 -3.11 21.59
N ASN A 275 9.72 -1.82 21.24
CA ASN A 275 10.68 -0.94 21.90
C ASN A 275 10.30 -0.58 23.34
N ASN A 276 9.01 -0.68 23.70
CA ASN A 276 8.52 -0.48 25.07
C ASN A 276 8.47 -1.78 25.89
N GLY A 277 8.97 -2.89 25.34
CA GLY A 277 8.93 -4.20 26.00
C GLY A 277 7.59 -4.92 25.92
N ASN A 278 6.58 -4.32 25.26
CA ASN A 278 5.29 -4.95 25.02
C ASN A 278 5.33 -5.74 23.72
N SER A 279 4.49 -6.77 23.61
CA SER A 279 4.34 -7.58 22.40
C SER A 279 2.96 -7.36 21.80
N ALA A 280 2.86 -7.39 20.48
CA ALA A 280 1.59 -7.38 19.78
C ALA A 280 0.62 -8.43 20.33
N ALA A 281 -0.57 -8.01 20.77
CA ALA A 281 -1.61 -8.89 21.25
C ALA A 281 -2.58 -9.27 20.12
N PHE A 282 -2.71 -10.56 19.85
CA PHE A 282 -3.64 -11.13 18.87
C PHE A 282 -4.64 -12.07 19.53
N ILE A 283 -5.64 -12.54 18.78
CA ILE A 283 -6.70 -13.37 19.36
C ILE A 283 -6.19 -14.67 20.01
N ASN A 284 -5.06 -15.20 19.53
CA ASN A 284 -4.40 -16.38 20.11
C ASN A 284 -3.59 -16.07 21.39
N ASP A 285 -3.50 -14.80 21.79
CA ASP A 285 -2.93 -14.35 23.07
C ASP A 285 -4.01 -14.08 24.12
N MET A 286 -5.30 -14.18 23.77
CA MET A 286 -6.39 -13.97 24.72
C MET A 286 -6.32 -15.01 25.85
N ALA A 287 -6.54 -14.56 27.09
CA ALA A 287 -6.59 -15.45 28.24
C ALA A 287 -7.69 -16.53 28.05
N GLY A 288 -7.29 -17.80 28.20
CA GLY A 288 -8.17 -18.96 27.99
C GLY A 288 -8.35 -19.40 26.53
N PHE A 289 -7.61 -18.80 25.59
CA PHE A 289 -7.56 -19.31 24.22
C PHE A 289 -6.83 -20.66 24.19
N GLU A 290 -7.50 -21.67 23.64
CA GLU A 290 -6.90 -22.98 23.32
C GLU A 290 -7.19 -23.31 21.86
N GLU A 291 -6.14 -23.49 21.06
CA GLU A 291 -6.24 -23.64 19.61
C GLU A 291 -7.11 -24.83 19.19
N GLN A 292 -7.00 -25.97 19.89
CA GLN A 292 -7.82 -27.15 19.61
C GLN A 292 -9.30 -26.88 19.91
N ALA A 293 -9.61 -26.27 21.05
CA ALA A 293 -10.98 -25.91 21.42
C ALA A 293 -11.58 -24.87 20.45
N PHE A 294 -10.76 -23.96 19.94
CA PHE A 294 -11.16 -23.02 18.90
C PHE A 294 -11.49 -23.74 17.58
N ASN A 295 -10.63 -24.66 17.15
CA ASN A 295 -10.87 -25.46 15.95
C ASN A 295 -12.14 -26.33 16.06
N ASP A 296 -12.37 -26.93 17.24
CA ASP A 296 -13.59 -27.71 17.51
C ASP A 296 -14.84 -26.84 17.45
N PHE A 297 -14.79 -25.64 18.06
CA PHE A 297 -15.86 -24.64 17.96
C PHE A 297 -16.16 -24.26 16.49
N LEU A 298 -15.13 -24.01 15.67
CA LEU A 298 -15.31 -23.69 14.26
C LEU A 298 -15.97 -24.84 13.50
N LYS A 299 -15.53 -26.07 13.76
CA LYS A 299 -16.07 -27.28 13.13
C LYS A 299 -17.54 -27.53 13.48
N GLU A 300 -17.87 -27.50 14.76
CA GLU A 300 -19.24 -27.72 15.26
C GLU A 300 -20.24 -26.71 14.67
N ASN A 301 -19.78 -25.49 14.41
CA ASN A 301 -20.60 -24.39 13.91
C ASN A 301 -20.48 -24.19 12.39
N GLN A 302 -19.85 -25.09 11.65
CA GLN A 302 -19.65 -24.99 10.19
C GLN A 302 -18.99 -23.66 9.78
N ILE A 303 -17.96 -23.25 10.51
CA ILE A 303 -17.22 -22.02 10.25
C ILE A 303 -15.87 -22.38 9.63
N LEU A 304 -15.51 -21.63 8.59
CA LEU A 304 -14.18 -21.56 8.03
C LEU A 304 -13.53 -20.26 8.48
N PHE A 305 -12.48 -20.38 9.28
CA PHE A 305 -11.70 -19.25 9.76
C PHE A 305 -10.49 -19.04 8.84
N LEU A 306 -10.50 -17.92 8.16
CA LEU A 306 -9.41 -17.46 7.31
C LEU A 306 -8.64 -16.38 8.04
N TYR A 307 -7.32 -16.33 7.89
CA TYR A 307 -6.55 -15.23 8.45
C TYR A 307 -5.39 -14.82 7.55
N LYS A 308 -5.00 -13.56 7.65
CA LYS A 308 -3.86 -13.02 6.89
C LYS A 308 -2.92 -12.27 7.83
N LYS A 309 -1.68 -12.76 7.95
CA LYS A 309 -0.60 -12.04 8.64
C LYS A 309 -0.20 -10.81 7.84
N HIS A 310 0.23 -9.77 8.55
CA HIS A 310 0.93 -8.67 7.90
C HIS A 310 2.36 -9.10 7.52
N THR A 311 2.93 -8.50 6.48
CA THR A 311 4.27 -8.82 5.93
C THR A 311 5.43 -8.77 6.94
N VAL A 312 5.28 -8.03 8.04
CA VAL A 312 6.32 -7.89 9.08
C VAL A 312 6.18 -8.95 10.18
N GLN A 313 5.08 -9.70 10.19
CA GLN A 313 4.75 -10.73 11.17
C GLN A 313 4.88 -12.15 10.61
N LEU A 314 5.43 -12.29 9.39
CA LEU A 314 5.55 -13.58 8.70
C LEU A 314 6.32 -14.65 9.49
N SER A 315 7.23 -14.24 10.39
CA SER A 315 7.99 -15.16 11.25
C SER A 315 7.20 -15.68 12.46
N ARG A 316 6.10 -15.03 12.85
CA ARG A 316 5.28 -15.46 13.98
C ARG A 316 4.26 -16.50 13.51
N LYS A 317 4.38 -17.74 13.99
CA LYS A 317 3.29 -18.72 13.86
C LYS A 317 2.10 -18.25 14.69
N MET A 318 0.92 -18.09 14.07
CA MET A 318 -0.31 -17.69 14.76
C MET A 318 -1.19 -18.89 15.09
N PHE A 319 -1.39 -19.77 14.12
CA PHE A 319 -2.15 -21.01 14.26
C PHE A 319 -1.37 -22.15 13.62
N SER A 320 -1.66 -23.38 14.02
CA SER A 320 -1.27 -24.59 13.30
C SER A 320 -2.25 -24.87 12.16
N ASP A 321 -1.78 -25.59 11.15
CA ASP A 321 -2.61 -25.97 10.02
C ASP A 321 -3.75 -26.88 10.49
N SER A 322 -4.99 -26.53 10.12
CA SER A 322 -6.18 -27.32 10.39
C SER A 322 -7.18 -27.22 9.24
N GLU A 323 -8.19 -28.09 9.24
CA GLU A 323 -9.25 -28.08 8.21
C GLU A 323 -10.11 -26.81 8.25
N ASN A 324 -10.28 -26.20 9.42
CA ASN A 324 -11.15 -25.03 9.63
C ASN A 324 -10.38 -23.71 9.82
N ILE A 325 -9.04 -23.75 9.88
CA ILE A 325 -8.18 -22.56 10.06
C ILE A 325 -7.19 -22.52 8.91
N VAL A 326 -7.34 -21.53 8.02
CA VAL A 326 -6.52 -21.41 6.82
C VAL A 326 -5.86 -20.04 6.72
N GLU A 327 -4.54 -20.04 6.50
CA GLU A 327 -3.79 -18.81 6.23
C GLU A 327 -3.93 -18.40 4.75
N ILE A 328 -4.26 -17.13 4.51
CA ILE A 328 -4.20 -16.51 3.19
C ILE A 328 -2.90 -15.72 3.06
N THR A 329 -1.91 -16.31 2.40
CA THR A 329 -0.58 -15.69 2.19
C THR A 329 -0.55 -14.82 0.94
N ASP A 330 0.38 -13.86 0.88
CA ASP A 330 0.63 -13.10 -0.36
C ASP A 330 1.06 -14.02 -1.50
N GLU A 331 1.80 -15.09 -1.20
CA GLU A 331 2.24 -16.07 -2.21
C GLU A 331 1.05 -16.80 -2.86
N MET A 332 0.06 -17.23 -2.07
CA MET A 332 -1.16 -17.87 -2.60
C MET A 332 -1.95 -16.94 -3.51
N LEU A 333 -2.12 -15.68 -3.07
CA LEU A 333 -2.79 -14.64 -3.84
C LEU A 333 -2.07 -14.39 -5.18
N HIS A 334 -0.74 -14.22 -5.13
CA HIS A 334 0.08 -13.97 -6.29
C HIS A 334 0.10 -15.14 -7.28
N ALA A 335 0.26 -16.38 -6.80
CA ALA A 335 0.30 -17.57 -7.63
C ALA A 335 -1.01 -17.78 -8.41
N ASN A 336 -2.11 -17.21 -7.92
CA ASN A 336 -3.44 -17.33 -8.51
C ASN A 336 -3.94 -16.07 -9.22
N ASP A 337 -3.14 -15.00 -9.28
CA ASP A 337 -3.54 -13.69 -9.83
C ASP A 337 -4.84 -13.15 -9.19
N ILE A 338 -4.91 -13.24 -7.86
CA ILE A 338 -6.02 -12.75 -7.03
C ILE A 338 -5.52 -11.67 -6.09
N ASP A 339 -6.25 -10.55 -5.99
CA ASP A 339 -6.04 -9.56 -4.93
C ASP A 339 -6.92 -9.83 -3.70
N LEU A 340 -6.47 -9.39 -2.52
CA LEU A 340 -7.23 -9.49 -1.27
C LEU A 340 -8.64 -8.91 -1.41
N TYR A 341 -8.81 -7.76 -2.06
CA TYR A 341 -10.13 -7.12 -2.19
C TYR A 341 -11.10 -7.92 -3.07
N GLU A 342 -10.61 -8.86 -3.88
CA GLU A 342 -11.47 -9.73 -4.67
C GLU A 342 -12.12 -10.83 -3.84
N ILE A 343 -11.57 -11.18 -2.67
CA ILE A 343 -12.12 -12.23 -1.79
C ILE A 343 -13.01 -11.68 -0.67
N LEU A 344 -12.85 -10.41 -0.29
CA LEU A 344 -13.52 -9.85 0.90
C LEU A 344 -15.05 -9.88 0.81
N ASN A 345 -15.65 -9.67 -0.37
CA ASN A 345 -17.11 -9.77 -0.50
C ASN A 345 -17.64 -11.21 -0.40
N GLY A 346 -16.77 -12.23 -0.41
CA GLY A 346 -17.10 -13.62 -0.11
C GLY A 346 -17.10 -13.96 1.38
N VAL A 347 -16.52 -13.10 2.23
CA VAL A 347 -16.45 -13.29 3.68
C VAL A 347 -17.79 -12.95 4.34
N ASP A 348 -18.26 -13.73 5.32
CA ASP A 348 -19.49 -13.47 6.08
C ASP A 348 -19.27 -12.52 7.27
N CYS A 349 -18.10 -12.53 7.90
CA CYS A 349 -17.75 -11.65 9.03
C CYS A 349 -16.25 -11.30 9.01
N LEU A 350 -15.93 -10.01 9.22
CA LEU A 350 -14.55 -9.54 9.36
C LEU A 350 -14.17 -9.44 10.84
N ILE A 351 -12.99 -9.94 11.22
CA ILE A 351 -12.36 -9.66 12.52
C ILE A 351 -11.14 -8.78 12.27
N SER A 352 -11.05 -7.65 12.96
CA SER A 352 -9.91 -6.75 12.88
C SER A 352 -9.79 -5.88 14.13
N ASP A 353 -8.87 -4.91 14.12
CA ASP A 353 -8.57 -4.04 15.26
C ASP A 353 -8.48 -2.56 14.82
N TYR A 354 -7.33 -2.10 14.34
CA TYR A 354 -7.06 -0.69 13.97
C TYR A 354 -6.83 -0.51 12.47
N SER A 355 -7.27 -1.48 11.66
CA SER A 355 -6.94 -1.56 10.23
C SER A 355 -7.93 -0.76 9.39
N SER A 356 -7.43 -0.06 8.38
CA SER A 356 -8.30 0.67 7.44
C SER A 356 -9.23 -0.26 6.65
N ILE A 357 -8.94 -1.56 6.60
CA ILE A 357 -9.80 -2.57 5.96
C ILE A 357 -11.20 -2.59 6.57
N ILE A 358 -11.35 -2.24 7.86
CA ILE A 358 -12.66 -2.10 8.53
C ILE A 358 -13.52 -1.10 7.79
N ILE A 359 -12.95 0.05 7.43
CA ILE A 359 -13.66 1.13 6.74
C ILE A 359 -14.07 0.69 5.35
N ASP A 360 -13.15 0.10 4.57
CA ASP A 360 -13.47 -0.39 3.23
C ASP A 360 -14.54 -1.51 3.26
N PHE A 361 -14.49 -2.40 4.25
CA PHE A 361 -15.44 -3.50 4.42
C PHE A 361 -16.86 -3.05 4.76
N LEU A 362 -17.06 -1.81 5.23
CA LEU A 362 -18.39 -1.22 5.41
C LEU A 362 -19.21 -1.19 4.11
N LEU A 363 -18.55 -1.23 2.96
CA LEU A 363 -19.21 -1.30 1.65
C LEU A 363 -19.93 -2.63 1.41
N THR A 364 -19.59 -3.69 2.15
CA THR A 364 -20.26 -5.00 2.08
C THR A 364 -21.50 -5.08 2.97
N ASP A 365 -21.64 -4.16 3.93
CA ASP A 365 -22.64 -4.17 5.00
C ASP A 365 -22.71 -5.48 5.81
N LYS A 366 -21.56 -6.16 5.96
CA LYS A 366 -21.46 -7.40 6.74
C LYS A 366 -20.93 -7.16 8.15
N PRO A 367 -21.22 -8.08 9.10
CA PRO A 367 -20.74 -8.00 10.47
C PRO A 367 -19.23 -7.81 10.61
N ILE A 368 -18.84 -7.05 11.65
CA ILE A 368 -17.45 -6.80 12.03
C ILE A 368 -17.30 -7.09 13.53
N ILE A 369 -16.23 -7.78 13.89
CA ILE A 369 -15.80 -8.00 15.27
C ILE A 369 -14.47 -7.28 15.46
N LEU A 370 -14.37 -6.54 16.57
CA LEU A 370 -13.21 -5.73 16.91
C LEU A 370 -12.44 -6.39 18.06
N THR A 371 -11.15 -6.61 17.86
CA THR A 371 -10.27 -7.20 18.89
C THR A 371 -9.11 -6.25 19.26
N PRO A 372 -9.40 -5.06 19.82
CA PRO A 372 -8.38 -4.06 20.19
C PRO A 372 -7.70 -4.44 21.52
N LEU A 373 -6.98 -5.56 21.54
CA LEU A 373 -6.42 -6.17 22.76
C LEU A 373 -5.36 -5.32 23.47
N ASP A 374 -4.75 -4.40 22.74
CA ASP A 374 -3.67 -3.51 23.15
C ASP A 374 -4.01 -2.04 22.91
N LEU A 375 -5.28 -1.65 23.10
CA LEU A 375 -5.79 -0.32 22.74
C LEU A 375 -5.04 0.82 23.42
N GLU A 376 -4.76 0.70 24.72
CA GLU A 376 -4.06 1.74 25.47
C GLU A 376 -2.62 1.91 24.99
N ASP A 377 -1.89 0.80 24.81
CA ASP A 377 -0.54 0.83 24.23
C ASP A 377 -0.55 1.43 22.82
N TYR A 378 -1.54 1.08 22.00
CA TYR A 378 -1.68 1.59 20.64
C TYR A 378 -1.97 3.10 20.64
N ARG A 379 -2.79 3.59 21.57
CA ARG A 379 -3.07 5.02 21.76
C ARG A 379 -1.81 5.79 22.15
N GLU A 380 -1.00 5.24 23.05
CA GLU A 380 0.21 5.91 23.54
C GLU A 380 1.31 5.96 22.49
N THR A 381 1.52 4.87 21.76
CA THR A 381 2.61 4.73 20.79
C THR A 381 2.24 5.26 19.41
N ARG A 382 1.35 4.57 18.71
CA ARG A 382 0.97 4.87 17.32
C ARG A 382 -0.05 6.00 17.23
N GLY A 383 -0.95 6.11 18.19
CA GLY A 383 -2.03 7.09 18.23
C GLY A 383 -3.19 6.81 17.27
N LEU A 384 -4.37 7.30 17.64
CA LEU A 384 -5.60 7.26 16.86
C LEU A 384 -6.00 8.67 16.40
N MET A 385 -6.56 8.77 15.19
CA MET A 385 -7.08 10.04 14.65
C MET A 385 -8.45 10.42 15.24
N MET A 386 -9.16 9.46 15.84
CA MET A 386 -10.54 9.61 16.28
C MET A 386 -10.74 8.90 17.62
N GLU A 387 -11.44 9.57 18.54
CA GLU A 387 -11.81 9.06 19.87
C GLU A 387 -13.26 9.46 20.22
N PRO A 388 -13.95 8.69 21.08
CA PRO A 388 -13.53 7.41 21.63
C PRO A 388 -13.58 6.28 20.57
N TYR A 389 -12.62 5.33 20.60
CA TYR A 389 -12.45 4.28 19.57
C TYR A 389 -13.75 3.55 19.21
N ASP A 390 -14.55 3.16 20.20
CA ASP A 390 -15.81 2.43 20.06
C ASP A 390 -16.90 3.23 19.33
N ALA A 391 -16.90 4.56 19.41
CA ALA A 391 -17.83 5.40 18.65
C ALA A 391 -17.54 5.45 17.14
N TRP A 392 -16.32 5.10 16.75
CA TRP A 392 -15.79 5.19 15.38
C TRP A 392 -15.58 3.84 14.70
N MET A 393 -15.88 2.73 15.37
CA MET A 393 -15.74 1.38 14.82
C MET A 393 -17.07 0.60 14.96
N PRO A 394 -17.67 0.14 13.86
CA PRO A 394 -19.01 -0.44 13.90
C PRO A 394 -18.96 -1.97 14.03
N GLY A 395 -18.73 -2.45 15.25
CA GLY A 395 -18.67 -3.89 15.52
C GLY A 395 -18.65 -4.23 17.00
N GLU A 396 -18.86 -5.50 17.31
CA GLU A 396 -18.77 -6.01 18.68
C GLU A 396 -17.30 -5.98 19.13
N ILE A 397 -17.01 -5.33 20.25
CA ILE A 397 -15.68 -5.37 20.87
C ILE A 397 -15.56 -6.65 21.69
N ALA A 398 -14.61 -7.50 21.33
CA ALA A 398 -14.31 -8.75 22.02
C ALA A 398 -12.84 -8.78 22.43
N VAL A 399 -12.60 -8.60 23.73
CA VAL A 399 -11.23 -8.59 24.31
C VAL A 399 -10.95 -9.79 25.20
N GLU A 400 -11.97 -10.59 25.50
CA GLU A 400 -11.86 -11.87 26.20
C GLU A 400 -12.28 -13.03 25.28
N TYR A 401 -11.64 -14.19 25.41
CA TYR A 401 -11.90 -15.33 24.51
C TYR A 401 -13.36 -15.79 24.52
N LYS A 402 -14.01 -15.81 25.68
CA LYS A 402 -15.43 -16.17 25.79
C LYS A 402 -16.33 -15.18 25.05
N GLN A 403 -16.06 -13.88 25.18
CA GLN A 403 -16.79 -12.84 24.46
C GLN A 403 -16.55 -12.98 22.95
N PHE A 404 -15.32 -13.30 22.55
CA PHE A 404 -14.95 -13.52 21.16
C PHE A 404 -15.73 -14.66 20.51
N GLN A 405 -15.81 -15.84 21.14
CA GLN A 405 -16.60 -16.96 20.62
C GLN A 405 -18.09 -16.59 20.49
N GLN A 406 -18.64 -15.89 21.50
CA GLN A 406 -20.02 -15.42 21.47
C GLN A 406 -20.25 -14.40 20.35
N ALA A 407 -19.33 -13.47 20.14
CA ALA A 407 -19.40 -12.47 19.08
C ALA A 407 -19.36 -13.12 17.69
N VAL A 408 -18.49 -14.12 17.49
CA VAL A 408 -18.42 -14.89 16.23
C VAL A 408 -19.75 -15.58 15.95
N PHE A 409 -20.29 -16.31 16.93
CA PHE A 409 -21.55 -17.02 16.75
C PHE A 409 -22.72 -16.04 16.50
N ALA A 410 -22.84 -14.99 17.31
CA ALA A 410 -23.90 -14.01 17.18
C ALA A 410 -23.83 -13.22 15.85
N SER A 411 -22.64 -12.91 15.36
CA SER A 411 -22.46 -12.21 14.08
C SER A 411 -22.90 -13.06 12.88
N LEU A 412 -22.75 -14.38 12.95
CA LEU A 412 -23.09 -15.28 11.85
C LEU A 412 -24.53 -15.79 11.88
N TYR A 413 -25.10 -15.96 13.08
CA TYR A 413 -26.35 -16.68 13.30
C TYR A 413 -27.39 -15.89 14.13
N GLY A 414 -27.00 -14.76 14.73
CA GLY A 414 -27.86 -13.91 15.55
C GLY A 414 -28.43 -12.71 14.80
N GLU A 415 -29.05 -11.79 15.55
CA GLU A 415 -29.47 -10.49 15.04
C GLU A 415 -28.27 -9.54 14.95
N ASP A 416 -28.09 -8.92 13.79
CA ASP A 416 -27.02 -7.94 13.58
C ASP A 416 -27.37 -6.58 14.22
N ARG A 417 -26.79 -6.34 15.39
CA ARG A 417 -27.02 -5.13 16.18
C ARG A 417 -26.33 -3.88 15.64
N PHE A 418 -25.39 -4.02 14.70
CA PHE A 418 -24.50 -2.94 14.25
C PHE A 418 -24.83 -2.39 12.87
N VAL A 419 -25.90 -2.85 12.21
CA VAL A 419 -26.33 -2.37 10.88
C VAL A 419 -26.42 -0.83 10.83
N LYS A 420 -27.05 -0.20 11.83
CA LYS A 420 -27.21 1.26 11.87
C LYS A 420 -25.88 2.00 12.04
N ASP A 421 -24.95 1.45 12.83
CA ASP A 421 -23.62 2.05 13.01
C ASP A 421 -22.76 1.91 11.77
N ARG A 422 -22.80 0.74 11.11
CA ARG A 422 -22.14 0.54 9.81
C ARG A 422 -22.71 1.50 8.76
N GLU A 423 -24.03 1.64 8.67
CA GLU A 423 -24.67 2.57 7.74
C GLU A 423 -24.25 4.03 8.00
N ARG A 424 -24.25 4.45 9.27
CA ARG A 424 -23.81 5.79 9.69
C ARG A 424 -22.35 6.03 9.30
N LEU A 425 -21.45 5.14 9.69
CA LEU A 425 -20.02 5.32 9.41
C LEU A 425 -19.69 5.19 7.92
N ARG A 426 -20.37 4.30 7.18
CA ARG A 426 -20.24 4.19 5.72
C ARG A 426 -20.55 5.52 5.05
N ARG A 427 -21.67 6.18 5.39
CA ARG A 427 -22.04 7.49 4.81
C ARG A 427 -21.03 8.60 5.10
N ILE A 428 -20.38 8.56 6.26
CA ILE A 428 -19.40 9.57 6.67
C ILE A 428 -18.04 9.32 5.99
N THR A 429 -17.67 8.05 5.82
CA THR A 429 -16.35 7.64 5.32
C THR A 429 -16.30 7.44 3.81
N HIS A 430 -17.44 7.20 3.17
CA HIS A 430 -17.59 6.96 1.73
C HIS A 430 -18.65 7.87 1.13
N THR A 431 -18.23 8.76 0.23
CA THR A 431 -19.18 9.52 -0.61
C THR A 431 -19.84 8.62 -1.65
N TYR A 432 -19.11 7.64 -2.18
CA TYR A 432 -19.61 6.68 -3.17
C TYR A 432 -19.52 5.24 -2.66
N ALA A 433 -20.53 4.44 -2.99
CA ALA A 433 -20.63 3.03 -2.64
C ALA A 433 -21.26 2.22 -3.79
N ASP A 434 -20.75 2.43 -5.00
CA ASP A 434 -21.32 1.96 -6.27
C ASP A 434 -20.35 1.11 -7.12
N GLY A 435 -19.11 0.95 -6.67
CA GLY A 435 -18.06 0.22 -7.39
C GLY A 435 -17.55 0.89 -8.68
N ASN A 436 -17.71 2.21 -8.82
CA ASN A 436 -17.27 2.97 -10.01
C ASN A 436 -16.14 3.97 -9.73
N SER A 437 -15.29 3.68 -8.76
CA SER A 437 -14.19 4.58 -8.38
C SER A 437 -13.10 4.63 -9.44
N SER A 438 -12.80 3.51 -10.10
CA SER A 438 -11.88 3.43 -11.23
C SER A 438 -12.29 4.36 -12.38
N GLU A 439 -13.55 4.33 -12.77
CA GLU A 439 -14.10 5.19 -13.82
C GLU A 439 -13.97 6.68 -13.45
N ARG A 440 -14.25 7.05 -12.20
CA ARG A 440 -14.07 8.43 -11.71
C ARG A 440 -12.61 8.88 -11.70
N VAL A 441 -11.68 8.00 -11.33
CA VAL A 441 -10.24 8.30 -11.40
C VAL A 441 -9.79 8.51 -12.85
N LEU A 442 -10.26 7.69 -13.79
CA LEU A 442 -9.95 7.85 -15.20
C LEU A 442 -10.60 9.11 -15.80
N ALA A 443 -11.82 9.46 -15.39
CA ALA A 443 -12.46 10.72 -15.75
C ALA A 443 -11.65 11.94 -15.24
N LEU A 444 -11.20 11.91 -13.99
CA LEU A 444 -10.28 12.93 -13.44
C LEU A 444 -8.98 13.00 -14.24
N ALA A 445 -8.41 11.86 -14.64
CA ALA A 445 -7.21 11.86 -15.48
C ALA A 445 -7.46 12.53 -16.84
N ARG A 446 -8.61 12.28 -17.48
CA ARG A 446 -9.03 12.93 -18.74
C ARG A 446 -9.15 14.46 -18.58
N GLU A 447 -9.76 14.93 -17.49
CA GLU A 447 -9.85 16.36 -17.16
C GLU A 447 -8.45 16.98 -16.98
N LEU A 448 -7.59 16.35 -16.18
CA LEU A 448 -6.23 16.85 -15.93
C LEU A 448 -5.35 16.84 -17.19
N LEU A 449 -5.66 15.98 -18.16
CA LEU A 449 -5.00 15.93 -19.46
C LEU A 449 -5.60 16.93 -20.47
N GLY A 450 -6.74 17.57 -20.15
CA GLY A 450 -7.44 18.51 -21.03
C GLY A 450 -8.17 17.82 -22.18
N VAL A 451 -8.51 16.54 -22.03
CA VAL A 451 -9.23 15.73 -23.02
C VAL A 451 -10.73 16.04 -22.98
N ILE A 452 -11.24 16.38 -21.79
CA ILE A 452 -12.60 16.85 -21.56
C ILE A 452 -12.54 18.22 -20.85
N GLY A 453 -13.46 19.11 -21.21
CA GLY A 453 -13.54 20.48 -20.73
C GLY A 453 -14.70 20.72 -19.77
#